data_AF-A0A450TCR3-F1
#
_entry.id   AF-A0A450TCR3-F1
#
_cell.length_a   1.000
_cell.length_b   1.000
_cell.length_c   1.000
_cell.angle_alpha   90.00
_cell.angle_beta   90.00
_cell.angle_gamma   90.00
#
_symmetry.space_group_name_H-M   'P 1'
#
loop_
_entity.id
_entity.type
_entity.pdbx_description
1 polymer ?
#
loop_
_entity_poly.entity_id
_entity_poly.type
_entity_poly.pdbx_seq_one_letter_code
_entity_poly.pdbx_strand_id
1 'polypeptide(L)'
;MLALHQEAFDLYLARKKEYGEQLAATSAFEDAWKSAHDAYMRLIRLGRVLFRDDYGVFVKLTLNEERKKSFSGWLTQARTFFSGLLADPAILEKYAKYNTPRATIEAARKLVDAAEEANTVQAKETGEARQATLDRDARLDALDSAMSEFYALAKLACQDAPELLDMLDR
;
A
#
# COMPACT_ATOMS: atom_id res chain seq x y z
N MET A 1 22.29 -28.61 9.67
CA MET A 1 23.05 -27.34 9.63
C MET A 1 23.13 -26.73 8.24
N LEU A 2 23.82 -27.35 7.27
CA LEU A 2 23.98 -26.76 5.92
C LEU A 2 22.63 -26.45 5.24
N ALA A 3 21.65 -27.38 5.32
CA ALA A 3 20.32 -27.17 4.77
C ALA A 3 19.56 -26.01 5.46
N LEU A 4 19.59 -25.93 6.79
CA LEU A 4 18.96 -24.83 7.54
C LEU A 4 19.58 -23.46 7.22
N HIS A 5 20.91 -23.42 7.04
CA HIS A 5 21.61 -22.22 6.62
C HIS A 5 21.17 -21.78 5.22
N GLN A 6 21.10 -22.72 4.27
CA GLN A 6 20.64 -22.42 2.91
C GLN A 6 19.19 -21.93 2.90
N GLU A 7 18.29 -22.61 3.60
CA GLU A 7 16.89 -22.19 3.73
C GLU A 7 16.75 -20.78 4.35
N ALA A 8 17.52 -20.48 5.40
CA ALA A 8 17.52 -19.16 6.01
C ALA A 8 18.04 -18.08 5.05
N PHE A 9 19.06 -18.40 4.26
CA PHE A 9 19.60 -17.50 3.23
C PHE A 9 18.59 -17.24 2.11
N ASP A 10 17.90 -18.27 1.63
CA ASP A 10 16.88 -18.14 0.59
C ASP A 10 15.70 -17.28 1.08
N LEU A 11 15.26 -17.46 2.34
CA LEU A 11 14.22 -16.64 2.96
C LEU A 11 14.68 -15.20 3.20
N TYR A 12 15.96 -14.97 3.50
CA TYR A 12 16.53 -13.62 3.55
C TYR A 12 16.46 -12.92 2.18
N LEU A 13 16.79 -13.63 1.09
CA LEU A 13 16.68 -13.09 -0.27
C LEU A 13 15.23 -12.82 -0.66
N ALA A 14 14.31 -13.74 -0.33
CA ALA A 14 12.87 -13.56 -0.55
C ALA A 14 12.36 -12.30 0.17
N ARG A 15 12.65 -12.17 1.46
CA ARG A 15 12.28 -10.98 2.25
C ARG A 15 12.85 -9.69 1.65
N LYS A 16 14.07 -9.71 1.11
CA LYS A 16 14.65 -8.53 0.43
C LYS A 16 13.86 -8.16 -0.83
N LYS A 17 13.43 -9.16 -1.61
CA LYS A 17 12.60 -8.97 -2.81
C LYS A 17 11.23 -8.35 -2.45
N GLU A 18 10.52 -8.95 -1.50
CA GLU A 18 9.18 -8.50 -1.08
C GLU A 18 9.18 -7.06 -0.55
N TYR A 19 10.22 -6.65 0.17
CA TYR A 19 10.37 -5.25 0.58
C TYR A 19 10.56 -4.29 -0.60
N GLY A 20 11.26 -4.72 -1.64
CA GLY A 20 11.39 -3.93 -2.87
C GLY A 20 10.04 -3.73 -3.56
N GLU A 21 9.25 -4.78 -3.66
CA GLU A 21 7.91 -4.77 -4.25
C GLU A 21 6.93 -3.91 -3.42
N GLN A 22 6.94 -4.05 -2.09
CA GLN A 22 6.15 -3.25 -1.16
C GLN A 22 6.46 -1.75 -1.27
N LEU A 23 7.74 -1.37 -1.41
CA LEU A 23 8.14 0.03 -1.59
C LEU A 23 7.67 0.57 -2.94
N ALA A 24 7.83 -0.20 -4.02
CA ALA A 24 7.38 0.18 -5.34
C ALA A 24 5.85 0.37 -5.38
N ALA A 25 5.09 -0.57 -4.78
CA ALA A 25 3.64 -0.49 -4.69
C ALA A 25 3.17 0.70 -3.85
N THR A 26 3.90 1.03 -2.77
CA THR A 26 3.61 2.23 -1.95
C THR A 26 3.78 3.50 -2.76
N SER A 27 4.89 3.66 -3.49
CA SER A 27 5.11 4.82 -4.36
C SER A 27 4.01 4.93 -5.43
N ALA A 28 3.68 3.81 -6.08
CA ALA A 28 2.65 3.79 -7.13
C ALA A 28 1.27 4.19 -6.59
N PHE A 29 0.90 3.72 -5.40
CA PHE A 29 -0.33 4.12 -4.73
C PHE A 29 -0.34 5.62 -4.38
N GLU A 30 0.74 6.14 -3.80
CA GLU A 30 0.85 7.56 -3.45
C GLU A 30 0.71 8.47 -4.68
N ASP A 31 1.37 8.12 -5.78
CA ASP A 31 1.28 8.87 -7.04
C ASP A 31 -0.11 8.80 -7.67
N ALA A 32 -0.74 7.62 -7.66
CA ALA A 32 -2.10 7.43 -8.14
C ALA A 32 -3.11 8.23 -7.30
N TRP A 33 -2.99 8.17 -5.97
CA TRP A 33 -3.87 8.90 -5.07
C TRP A 33 -3.68 10.40 -5.21
N LYS A 34 -2.45 10.91 -5.31
CA LYS A 34 -2.17 12.33 -5.56
C LYS A 34 -2.83 12.81 -6.85
N SER A 35 -2.64 12.06 -7.94
CA SER A 35 -3.21 12.38 -9.26
C SER A 35 -4.73 12.41 -9.23
N ALA A 36 -5.34 11.40 -8.61
CA ALA A 36 -6.78 11.31 -8.44
C ALA A 36 -7.32 12.44 -7.54
N HIS A 37 -6.63 12.75 -6.45
CA HIS A 37 -6.98 13.82 -5.53
C HIS A 37 -6.96 15.18 -6.22
N ASP A 38 -5.93 15.48 -7.00
CA ASP A 38 -5.81 16.76 -7.71
C ASP A 38 -6.93 16.92 -8.75
N ALA A 39 -7.21 15.89 -9.53
CA ALA A 39 -8.31 15.88 -10.51
C ALA A 39 -9.67 16.05 -9.82
N TYR A 40 -9.93 15.28 -8.78
CA TYR A 40 -11.14 15.36 -7.96
C TYR A 40 -11.33 16.75 -7.34
N MET A 41 -10.28 17.32 -6.73
CA MET A 41 -10.36 18.60 -6.05
C MET A 41 -10.60 19.78 -7.01
N ARG A 42 -10.14 19.69 -8.26
CA ARG A 42 -10.50 20.67 -9.31
C ARG A 42 -12.01 20.66 -9.55
N LEU A 43 -12.62 19.47 -9.66
CA LEU A 43 -14.07 19.33 -9.85
C LEU A 43 -14.87 19.79 -8.63
N ILE A 44 -14.38 19.51 -7.41
CA ILE A 44 -15.01 19.98 -6.16
C ILE A 44 -14.99 21.50 -6.08
N ARG A 45 -13.85 22.15 -6.37
CA ARG A 45 -13.74 23.61 -6.35
C ARG A 45 -14.68 24.25 -7.36
N LEU A 46 -14.74 23.71 -8.58
CA LEU A 46 -15.68 24.20 -9.59
C LEU A 46 -17.14 24.00 -9.13
N GLY A 47 -17.49 22.82 -8.64
CA GLY A 47 -18.83 22.54 -8.12
C GLY A 47 -19.26 23.50 -7.01
N ARG A 48 -18.36 23.81 -6.08
CA ARG A 48 -18.62 24.77 -5.00
C ARG A 48 -18.95 26.18 -5.52
N VAL A 49 -18.41 26.56 -6.67
CA VAL A 49 -18.74 27.83 -7.33
C VAL A 49 -20.07 27.72 -8.08
N LEU A 50 -20.26 26.65 -8.86
CA LEU A 50 -21.45 26.47 -9.72
C LEU A 50 -22.76 26.29 -8.95
N PHE A 51 -22.69 25.71 -7.75
CA PHE A 51 -23.85 25.32 -6.95
C PHE A 51 -23.93 26.05 -5.61
N ARG A 52 -23.23 27.19 -5.46
CA ARG A 52 -23.20 27.96 -4.21
C ARG A 52 -24.60 28.26 -3.66
N ASP A 53 -25.53 28.62 -4.54
CA ASP A 53 -26.89 29.02 -4.18
C ASP A 53 -27.91 27.87 -4.38
N ASP A 54 -27.44 26.69 -4.78
CA ASP A 54 -28.25 25.49 -5.01
C ASP A 54 -27.93 24.45 -3.93
N TYR A 55 -28.51 24.66 -2.74
CA TYR A 55 -28.22 23.84 -1.56
C TYR A 55 -28.53 22.34 -1.79
N GLY A 56 -29.57 22.05 -2.58
CA GLY A 56 -29.94 20.67 -2.91
C GLY A 56 -28.83 19.94 -3.66
N VAL A 57 -28.30 20.54 -4.73
CA VAL A 57 -27.15 19.98 -5.45
C VAL A 57 -25.88 20.00 -4.59
N PHE A 58 -25.70 21.05 -3.79
CA PHE A 58 -24.54 21.19 -2.93
C PHE A 58 -24.40 20.03 -1.93
N VAL A 59 -25.50 19.64 -1.28
CA VAL A 59 -25.55 18.47 -0.39
C VAL A 59 -25.49 17.16 -1.17
N LYS A 60 -26.23 17.04 -2.29
CA LYS A 60 -26.23 15.83 -3.15
C LYS A 60 -24.82 15.44 -3.61
N LEU A 61 -24.00 16.44 -3.95
CA LEU A 61 -22.62 16.24 -4.38
C LEU A 61 -21.61 16.27 -3.23
N THR A 62 -22.08 16.31 -1.97
CA THR A 62 -21.26 16.41 -0.74
C THR A 62 -20.35 17.64 -0.71
N LEU A 63 -20.64 18.72 -1.42
CA LEU A 63 -19.74 19.89 -1.54
C LEU A 63 -19.56 20.67 -0.23
N ASN A 64 -20.50 20.49 0.70
CA ASN A 64 -20.56 21.09 2.03
C ASN A 64 -19.58 20.51 3.06
N GLU A 65 -19.03 19.32 2.82
CA GLU A 65 -18.19 18.67 3.83
C GLU A 65 -16.70 19.01 3.68
N GLU A 66 -15.95 18.90 4.77
CA GLU A 66 -14.50 18.82 4.70
C GLU A 66 -14.06 17.51 4.01
N ARG A 67 -12.98 17.56 3.24
CA ARG A 67 -12.43 16.36 2.60
C ARG A 67 -11.69 15.52 3.62
N LYS A 68 -11.95 14.22 3.64
CA LYS A 68 -11.27 13.29 4.55
C LYS A 68 -9.80 13.13 4.18
N LYS A 69 -8.95 13.01 5.20
CA LYS A 69 -7.50 12.80 5.07
C LYS A 69 -7.11 11.34 4.89
N SER A 70 -7.90 10.41 5.43
CA SER A 70 -7.70 8.97 5.22
C SER A 70 -8.12 8.57 3.80
N PHE A 71 -7.39 7.64 3.18
CA PHE A 71 -7.74 7.13 1.84
C PHE A 71 -9.17 6.59 1.77
N SER A 72 -9.60 5.73 2.70
CA SER A 72 -10.95 5.13 2.71
C SER A 72 -12.08 6.18 2.79
N GLY A 73 -11.93 7.15 3.69
CA GLY A 73 -12.87 8.26 3.81
C GLY A 73 -12.89 9.14 2.56
N TRP A 74 -11.72 9.42 1.98
CA TRP A 74 -11.60 10.20 0.75
C TRP A 74 -12.25 9.46 -0.44
N LEU A 75 -12.01 8.17 -0.57
CA LEU A 75 -12.55 7.32 -1.65
C LEU A 75 -14.07 7.26 -1.58
N THR A 76 -14.64 7.13 -0.38
CA THR A 76 -16.09 7.15 -0.16
C THR A 76 -16.71 8.47 -0.62
N GLN A 77 -16.09 9.60 -0.26
CA GLN A 77 -16.54 10.93 -0.70
C GLN A 77 -16.39 11.11 -2.23
N ALA A 78 -15.28 10.66 -2.81
CA ALA A 78 -15.05 10.74 -4.25
C ALA A 78 -16.08 9.93 -5.04
N ARG A 79 -16.35 8.68 -4.64
CA ARG A 79 -17.37 7.82 -5.26
C ARG A 79 -18.76 8.41 -5.19
N THR A 80 -19.14 8.94 -4.01
CA THR A 80 -20.44 9.58 -3.82
C THR A 80 -20.58 10.79 -4.74
N PHE A 81 -19.55 11.64 -4.80
CA PHE A 81 -19.51 12.78 -5.70
C PHE A 81 -19.67 12.38 -7.18
N PHE A 82 -18.86 11.43 -7.67
CA PHE A 82 -18.92 11.01 -9.07
C PHE A 82 -20.24 10.30 -9.42
N SER A 83 -20.79 9.51 -8.50
CA SER A 83 -22.10 8.87 -8.67
C SER A 83 -23.21 9.92 -8.82
N GLY A 84 -23.25 10.91 -7.92
CA GLY A 84 -24.24 11.99 -7.97
C GLY A 84 -24.09 12.90 -9.20
N LEU A 85 -22.84 13.20 -9.58
CA LEU A 85 -22.50 14.05 -10.72
C LEU A 85 -22.86 13.39 -12.06
N LEU A 86 -22.49 12.12 -12.26
CA LEU A 86 -22.70 11.42 -13.53
C LEU A 86 -24.14 10.94 -13.73
N ALA A 87 -24.93 10.86 -12.67
CA ALA A 87 -26.34 10.46 -12.72
C ALA A 87 -27.29 11.61 -13.14
N ASP A 88 -26.83 12.86 -13.12
CA ASP A 88 -27.69 14.03 -13.33
C ASP A 88 -27.25 14.87 -14.54
N PRO A 89 -27.97 14.78 -15.67
CA PRO A 89 -27.63 15.54 -16.88
C PRO A 89 -27.59 17.05 -16.66
N ALA A 90 -28.46 17.62 -15.81
CA ALA A 90 -28.49 19.07 -15.59
C ALA A 90 -27.25 19.56 -14.83
N ILE A 91 -26.72 18.74 -13.90
CA ILE A 91 -25.45 19.03 -13.24
C ILE A 91 -24.29 18.94 -14.25
N LEU A 92 -24.26 17.91 -15.10
CA LEU A 92 -23.24 17.74 -16.14
C LEU A 92 -23.23 18.91 -17.13
N GLU A 93 -24.39 19.39 -17.56
CA GLU A 93 -24.49 20.56 -18.43
C GLU A 93 -23.89 21.82 -17.81
N LYS A 94 -24.09 22.04 -16.50
CA LYS A 94 -23.45 23.18 -15.81
C LYS A 94 -21.93 23.05 -15.79
N TYR A 95 -21.37 21.86 -15.56
CA TYR A 95 -19.92 21.65 -15.66
C TYR A 95 -19.39 21.84 -17.09
N ALA A 96 -20.15 21.37 -18.11
CA ALA A 96 -19.76 21.47 -19.51
C ALA A 96 -19.59 22.93 -19.98
N LYS A 97 -20.41 23.86 -19.48
CA LYS A 97 -20.28 25.30 -19.75
C LYS A 97 -18.92 25.90 -19.33
N TYR A 98 -18.18 25.20 -18.45
CA TYR A 98 -16.86 25.61 -17.95
C TYR A 98 -15.76 24.66 -18.45
N ASN A 99 -15.85 24.22 -19.71
CA ASN A 99 -14.86 23.36 -20.38
C ASN A 99 -14.58 22.05 -19.62
N THR A 100 -15.57 21.56 -18.87
CA THR A 100 -15.50 20.30 -18.13
C THR A 100 -16.60 19.36 -18.64
N PRO A 101 -16.49 18.86 -19.88
CA PRO A 101 -17.48 17.93 -20.42
C PRO A 101 -17.46 16.60 -19.67
N ARG A 102 -18.50 15.78 -19.88
CA ARG A 102 -18.65 14.45 -19.29
C ARG A 102 -17.39 13.58 -19.42
N ALA A 103 -16.72 13.61 -20.58
CA ALA A 103 -15.49 12.84 -20.82
C ALA A 103 -14.37 13.21 -19.83
N THR A 104 -14.21 14.49 -19.49
CA THR A 104 -13.23 14.97 -18.50
C THR A 104 -13.57 14.47 -17.09
N ILE A 105 -14.86 14.43 -16.75
CA ILE A 105 -15.35 13.94 -15.45
C ILE A 105 -15.12 12.43 -15.36
N GLU A 106 -15.43 11.67 -16.42
CA GLU A 106 -15.19 10.23 -16.47
C GLU A 106 -13.70 9.89 -16.41
N ALA A 107 -12.83 10.69 -17.04
CA ALA A 107 -11.39 10.54 -16.91
C ALA A 107 -10.91 10.76 -15.47
N ALA A 108 -11.44 11.77 -14.78
CA ALA A 108 -11.14 12.00 -13.36
C ALA A 108 -11.65 10.86 -12.46
N ARG A 109 -12.82 10.29 -12.75
CA ARG A 109 -13.33 9.10 -12.05
C ARG A 109 -12.40 7.90 -12.23
N LYS A 110 -11.91 7.65 -13.45
CA LYS A 110 -10.96 6.55 -13.72
C LYS A 110 -9.67 6.69 -12.91
N LEU A 111 -9.21 7.91 -12.63
CA LEU A 111 -8.06 8.10 -11.73
C LEU A 111 -8.37 7.66 -10.29
N VAL A 112 -9.60 7.89 -9.81
CA VAL A 112 -10.04 7.40 -8.49
C VAL A 112 -10.08 5.88 -8.47
N ASP A 113 -10.61 5.26 -9.53
CA ASP A 113 -10.65 3.79 -9.65
C ASP A 113 -9.23 3.20 -9.68
N ALA A 114 -8.30 3.83 -10.41
CA ALA A 114 -6.89 3.43 -10.45
C ALA A 114 -6.19 3.56 -9.08
N ALA A 115 -6.51 4.61 -8.30
CA ALA A 115 -5.96 4.77 -6.96
C ALA A 115 -6.44 3.68 -5.99
N GLU A 116 -7.68 3.21 -6.13
CA GLU A 116 -8.21 2.09 -5.35
C GLU A 116 -7.57 0.76 -5.73
N GLU A 117 -7.34 0.52 -7.02
CA GLU A 117 -6.61 -0.66 -7.49
C GLU A 117 -5.17 -0.64 -6.95
N ALA A 118 -4.47 0.49 -7.05
CA ALA A 118 -3.13 0.65 -6.50
C ALA A 118 -3.07 0.45 -4.98
N ASN A 119 -4.08 0.93 -4.23
CA ASN A 119 -4.21 0.67 -2.79
C ASN A 119 -4.35 -0.83 -2.49
N THR A 120 -5.10 -1.56 -3.32
CA THR A 120 -5.29 -3.01 -3.17
C THR A 120 -3.98 -3.75 -3.38
N VAL A 121 -3.22 -3.36 -4.42
CA VAL A 121 -1.88 -3.90 -4.68
C VAL A 121 -0.95 -3.59 -3.50
N GLN A 122 -0.87 -2.33 -3.05
CA GLN A 122 -0.05 -1.96 -1.89
C GLN A 122 -0.38 -2.77 -0.64
N ALA A 123 -1.66 -3.00 -0.35
CA ALA A 123 -2.09 -3.79 0.80
C ALA A 123 -1.62 -5.26 0.70
N LYS A 124 -1.69 -5.85 -0.50
CA LYS A 124 -1.20 -7.20 -0.78
C LYS A 124 0.31 -7.29 -0.55
N GLU A 125 1.10 -6.45 -1.20
CA GLU A 125 2.56 -6.46 -1.10
C GLU A 125 3.04 -6.15 0.33
N THR A 126 2.32 -5.32 1.07
CA THR A 126 2.59 -5.09 2.50
C THR A 126 2.35 -6.34 3.33
N GLY A 127 1.34 -7.15 2.98
CA GLY A 127 1.10 -8.45 3.60
C GLY A 127 2.22 -9.45 3.30
N GLU A 128 2.64 -9.55 2.04
CA GLU A 128 3.70 -10.46 1.60
C GLU A 128 5.05 -10.11 2.25
N ALA A 129 5.42 -8.82 2.32
CA ALA A 129 6.64 -8.39 3.02
C ALA A 129 6.63 -8.72 4.52
N ARG A 130 5.46 -8.66 5.18
CA ARG A 130 5.30 -9.07 6.58
C ARG A 130 5.45 -10.58 6.73
N GLN A 131 4.81 -11.36 5.87
CA GLN A 131 4.91 -12.82 5.90
C GLN A 131 6.36 -13.27 5.68
N ALA A 132 7.05 -12.72 4.69
CA ALA A 132 8.45 -13.05 4.43
C ALA A 132 9.39 -12.68 5.60
N THR A 133 9.03 -11.67 6.40
CA THR A 133 9.75 -11.34 7.64
C THR A 133 9.55 -12.43 8.68
N LEU A 134 8.30 -12.86 8.92
CA LEU A 134 7.99 -13.93 9.87
C LEU A 134 8.64 -15.27 9.48
N ASP A 135 8.58 -15.64 8.20
CA ASP A 135 9.15 -16.90 7.71
C ASP A 135 10.67 -16.93 7.88
N ARG A 136 11.34 -15.83 7.54
CA ARG A 136 12.78 -15.68 7.72
C ARG A 136 13.16 -15.77 9.20
N ASP A 137 12.46 -15.04 10.07
CA ASP A 137 12.79 -14.99 11.50
C ASP A 137 12.64 -16.37 12.14
N ALA A 138 11.54 -17.08 11.85
CA ALA A 138 11.34 -18.45 12.31
C ALA A 138 12.46 -19.40 11.85
N ARG A 139 13.00 -19.21 10.63
CA ARG A 139 14.08 -20.06 10.12
C ARG A 139 15.45 -19.70 10.71
N LEU A 140 15.70 -18.42 10.98
CA LEU A 140 16.91 -17.96 11.66
C LEU A 140 16.94 -18.47 13.11
N ASP A 141 15.81 -18.43 13.82
CA ASP A 141 15.71 -18.96 15.18
C ASP A 141 15.99 -20.48 15.23
N ALA A 142 15.49 -21.22 14.23
CA ALA A 142 15.77 -22.65 14.10
C ALA A 142 17.25 -22.94 13.80
N LEU A 143 17.88 -22.10 12.96
CA LEU A 143 19.31 -22.20 12.68
C LEU A 143 20.16 -21.89 13.92
N ASP A 144 19.82 -20.84 14.66
CA ASP A 144 20.51 -20.42 15.88
C ASP A 144 20.42 -21.48 16.98
N SER A 145 19.23 -22.05 17.17
CA SER A 145 19.01 -23.18 18.09
C SER A 145 19.89 -24.37 17.73
N ALA A 146 19.93 -24.75 16.45
CA ALA A 146 20.72 -25.89 15.99
C ALA A 146 22.24 -25.61 16.04
N MET A 147 22.68 -24.36 15.82
CA MET A 147 24.08 -23.95 16.02
C MET A 147 24.46 -24.02 17.50
N SER A 148 23.57 -23.57 18.40
CA SER A 148 23.78 -23.62 19.84
C SER A 148 23.93 -25.06 20.34
N GLU A 149 23.08 -25.97 19.88
CA GLU A 149 23.19 -27.41 20.19
C GLU A 149 24.51 -28.01 19.66
N PHE A 150 24.88 -27.68 18.42
CA PHE A 150 26.14 -28.13 17.84
C PHE A 150 27.35 -27.64 18.67
N TYR A 151 27.39 -26.37 19.05
CA TYR A 151 28.44 -25.80 19.89
C TYR A 151 28.50 -26.46 21.27
N ALA A 152 27.35 -26.72 21.90
CA ALA A 152 27.29 -27.41 23.18
C ALA A 152 27.86 -28.84 23.10
N LEU A 153 27.53 -29.58 22.04
CA LEU A 153 28.06 -30.92 21.80
C LEU A 153 29.55 -30.90 21.46
N ALA A 154 30.01 -29.96 20.64
CA ALA A 154 31.43 -29.78 20.35
C ALA A 154 32.22 -29.48 21.64
N LYS A 155 31.68 -28.61 22.50
CA LYS A 155 32.28 -28.29 23.79
C LYS A 155 32.39 -29.50 24.72
N LEU A 156 31.38 -30.37 24.72
CA LEU A 156 31.40 -31.64 25.45
C LEU A 156 32.43 -32.62 24.85
N ALA A 157 32.50 -32.74 23.52
CA ALA A 157 33.42 -33.66 22.85
C ALA A 157 34.90 -33.26 22.99
N CYS A 158 35.19 -31.96 23.06
CA CYS A 158 36.53 -31.40 23.18
C CYS A 158 36.94 -31.12 24.65
N GLN A 159 36.25 -31.70 25.64
CA GLN A 159 36.55 -31.44 27.07
C GLN A 159 38.01 -31.70 27.45
N ASP A 160 38.60 -32.77 26.90
CA ASP A 160 39.97 -33.17 27.18
C ASP A 160 41.01 -32.52 26.23
N ALA A 161 40.55 -31.79 25.22
CA ALA A 161 41.38 -31.06 24.25
C ALA A 161 40.72 -29.71 23.87
N PRO A 162 40.67 -28.75 24.81
CA PRO A 162 39.92 -27.49 24.63
C PRO A 162 40.43 -26.64 23.46
N GLU A 163 41.71 -26.76 23.10
CA GLU A 163 42.33 -26.06 21.96
C GLU A 163 41.67 -26.39 20.60
N LEU A 164 40.95 -27.51 20.51
CA LEU A 164 40.18 -27.86 19.30
C LEU A 164 38.91 -27.01 19.14
N LEU A 165 38.38 -26.42 20.22
CA LEU A 165 37.24 -25.49 20.14
C LEU A 165 37.62 -24.16 19.49
N ASP A 166 38.85 -23.69 19.71
CA ASP A 166 39.35 -22.44 19.11
C ASP A 166 39.39 -22.50 17.57
N MET A 167 39.32 -23.70 16.99
CA MET A 167 39.25 -23.90 15.53
C MET A 167 37.83 -23.70 14.98
N LEU A 168 36.78 -23.73 15.81
CA LEU A 168 35.39 -23.50 15.39
C LEU A 168 35.01 -22.02 15.39
N ASP A 169 35.72 -21.19 16.16
CA ASP A 169 35.46 -19.75 16.31
C ASP A 169 36.25 -18.87 15.32
N ARG A 170 37.04 -19.48 14.42
CA ARG A 170 37.85 -18.81 13.38
C ARG A 170 37.27 -19.03 11.99
#